data_AF-A0AAU3FKS3-F1
#
_entry.id   AF-A0AAU3FKS3-F1
#
_cell.length_a   1.000
_cell.length_b   1.000
_cell.length_c   1.000
_cell.angle_alpha   90.00
_cell.angle_beta   90.00
_cell.angle_gamma   90.00
#
_symmetry.space_group_name_H-M   'P 1'
#
loop_
_entity.id
_entity.type
_entity.pdbx_description
1 polymer ?
#
loop_
_entity_poly.entity_id
_entity_poly.type
_entity_poly.pdbx_seq_one_letter_code
_entity_poly.pdbx_strand_id
1 'polypeptide(L)'
;MTTDGRAPGKRGRKPGVDARHGRGMQFGDHNVQINTFGPMVRSAYPEQVRRIAPARLCDREAELAALADFCTADAQRPYLCWQAETGAGKTALLSWFVLHPPPGVRVVSFFPAAHDGQRLTDAYTDVVLEQLVELTDGVMPAHLTRVTRRTHLLGRYVDAAAACRRRGERLVLVVDGLDFSYAASRPSVAALLPGRSVDGLWVVVASDRRWPVPADVADEHPLWEYEAWRSLSPYVSPQERAQWEREWEREREREREAEQARQEQEQARQERERALWEAARLLAEADARRAERDRLARERDRRLRADLEAARTSLQARAGAAGRALALVAGWTLALTLTVWLTWGFLDAGAAGVLTVLVLMAGVGAGAVLVRSAVRLGGAYRPDLRSSATWWPDVHTALVYGSQAFGIWVMGGAAAYAYSTARHERLALQSAPGAGGISFTEVLMLGFLALIAVGCYVIGVLAGLGAATRQRGR
;
A
#
# COMPACT_ATOMS: atom_id res chain seq x y z
N MET A 1 -77.09 92.58 -32.84
CA MET A 1 -76.99 91.12 -33.08
C MET A 1 -75.90 90.95 -34.12
N THR A 2 -74.73 90.34 -33.89
CA THR A 2 -74.26 89.28 -32.99
C THR A 2 -72.72 89.34 -33.08
N THR A 3 -72.01 89.79 -32.04
CA THR A 3 -71.12 89.00 -31.13
C THR A 3 -70.27 87.91 -31.78
N ASP A 4 -68.94 88.13 -31.82
CA ASP A 4 -67.89 87.16 -31.41
C ASP A 4 -66.56 87.96 -31.35
N GLY A 5 -65.72 87.99 -30.31
CA GLY A 5 -65.46 87.04 -29.22
C GLY A 5 -63.94 86.83 -29.08
N ARG A 6 -63.12 87.89 -29.16
CA ARG A 6 -61.65 87.77 -29.09
C ARG A 6 -61.18 87.88 -27.64
N ALA A 7 -60.78 86.76 -27.06
CA ALA A 7 -60.21 86.67 -25.72
C ALA A 7 -58.95 87.54 -25.56
N PRO A 8 -58.77 88.27 -24.43
CA PRO A 8 -57.56 89.03 -24.16
C PRO A 8 -56.44 88.10 -23.65
N GLY A 9 -55.28 88.20 -24.29
CA GLY A 9 -54.10 87.39 -23.99
C GLY A 9 -53.61 87.52 -22.54
N LYS A 10 -53.31 86.37 -21.93
CA LYS A 10 -52.53 86.28 -20.69
C LYS A 10 -51.15 86.90 -20.93
N ARG A 11 -50.91 88.11 -20.41
CA ARG A 11 -49.56 88.67 -20.25
C ARG A 11 -48.79 87.77 -19.28
N GLY A 12 -47.77 87.07 -19.78
CA GLY A 12 -46.84 86.31 -18.97
C GLY A 12 -46.15 87.21 -17.96
N ARG A 13 -46.47 87.02 -16.68
CA ARG A 13 -45.74 87.60 -15.57
C ARG A 13 -44.31 87.04 -15.62
N LYS A 14 -43.31 87.91 -15.80
CA LYS A 14 -41.89 87.51 -15.73
C LYS A 14 -41.65 86.80 -14.40
N PRO A 15 -40.85 85.72 -14.35
CA PRO A 15 -40.53 85.06 -13.09
C PRO A 15 -39.88 86.08 -12.15
N GLY A 16 -40.50 86.32 -10.99
CA GLY A 16 -39.88 87.12 -9.94
C GLY A 16 -38.64 86.39 -9.45
N VAL A 17 -37.53 87.10 -9.30
CA VAL A 17 -36.31 86.58 -8.68
C VAL A 17 -36.60 86.40 -7.19
N ASP A 18 -36.50 85.16 -6.70
CA ASP A 18 -36.64 84.85 -5.27
C ASP A 18 -35.32 85.15 -4.54
N ALA A 19 -35.29 86.27 -3.82
CA ALA A 19 -34.11 86.75 -3.11
C ALA A 19 -34.24 86.63 -1.58
N ARG A 20 -35.11 85.75 -1.07
CA ARG A 20 -35.43 85.62 0.37
C ARG A 20 -34.21 85.36 1.29
N HIS A 21 -33.08 84.94 0.73
CA HIS A 21 -31.84 84.63 1.47
C HIS A 21 -30.65 85.52 1.08
N GLY A 22 -30.87 86.56 0.28
CA GLY A 22 -29.81 87.48 -0.12
C GLY A 22 -29.28 88.29 1.06
N ARG A 23 -27.97 88.30 1.26
CA ARG A 23 -27.29 89.21 2.19
C ARG A 23 -26.27 90.05 1.41
N GLY A 24 -26.31 91.37 1.57
CA GLY A 24 -25.36 92.30 0.97
C GLY A 24 -24.91 93.33 2.00
N MET A 25 -23.63 93.66 2.02
CA MET A 25 -23.06 94.76 2.79
C MET A 25 -22.45 95.74 1.80
N GLN A 26 -22.81 97.01 1.89
CA GLN A 26 -22.48 98.04 0.91
C GLN A 26 -21.60 99.12 1.55
N PHE A 27 -20.51 99.48 0.86
CA PHE A 27 -19.69 100.66 1.15
C PHE A 27 -19.38 101.39 -0.17
N GLY A 28 -19.62 102.71 -0.24
CA GLY A 28 -19.13 103.57 -1.33
C GLY A 28 -20.19 104.36 -2.12
N ASP A 29 -19.74 105.50 -2.68
CA ASP A 29 -20.54 106.65 -3.11
C ASP A 29 -21.17 106.56 -4.51
N HIS A 30 -21.31 105.34 -5.08
CA HIS A 30 -21.80 105.15 -6.46
C HIS A 30 -22.83 104.01 -6.64
N ASN A 31 -23.43 103.47 -5.57
CA ASN A 31 -24.67 102.66 -5.60
C ASN A 31 -24.84 101.54 -6.66
N VAL A 32 -23.77 101.03 -7.28
CA VAL A 32 -23.86 99.88 -8.18
C VAL A 32 -23.65 98.60 -7.38
N GLN A 33 -24.76 97.91 -7.06
CA GLN A 33 -24.75 96.58 -6.47
C GLN A 33 -24.94 95.52 -7.56
N ILE A 34 -23.89 94.75 -7.85
CA ILE A 34 -23.97 93.57 -8.71
C ILE A 34 -24.14 92.35 -7.81
N ASN A 35 -25.38 91.86 -7.70
CA ASN A 35 -25.66 90.59 -7.01
C ASN A 35 -25.54 89.44 -8.02
N THR A 36 -24.47 88.67 -7.92
CA THR A 36 -24.30 87.46 -8.71
C THR A 36 -24.95 86.29 -8.00
N PHE A 37 -26.07 85.81 -8.51
CA PHE A 37 -26.73 84.59 -8.03
C PHE A 37 -26.24 83.40 -8.86
N GLY A 38 -25.39 82.56 -8.28
CA GLY A 38 -25.11 81.25 -8.83
C GLY A 38 -26.24 80.27 -8.47
N PRO A 39 -26.52 79.25 -9.29
CA PRO A 39 -27.44 78.19 -8.89
C PRO A 39 -26.93 77.54 -7.59
N MET A 40 -27.84 77.28 -6.65
CA MET A 40 -27.50 76.50 -5.46
C MET A 40 -26.99 75.12 -5.88
N VAL A 41 -25.91 74.68 -5.26
CA VAL A 41 -25.33 73.36 -5.57
C VAL A 41 -26.26 72.26 -5.04
N ARG A 42 -26.55 71.29 -5.89
CA ARG A 42 -27.19 70.02 -5.54
C ARG A 42 -26.33 68.91 -6.10
N SER A 43 -25.68 68.14 -5.23
CA SER A 43 -24.81 67.08 -5.67
C SER A 43 -25.63 65.94 -6.26
N ALA A 44 -25.27 65.51 -7.47
CA ALA A 44 -25.84 64.32 -8.09
C ALA A 44 -25.18 63.02 -7.58
N TYR A 45 -24.20 63.13 -6.68
CA TYR A 45 -23.44 61.99 -6.17
C TYR A 45 -24.29 60.86 -5.54
N PRO A 46 -25.42 61.14 -4.85
CA PRO A 46 -26.31 60.09 -4.36
C PRO A 46 -26.82 59.14 -5.46
N GLU A 47 -26.98 59.60 -6.71
CA GLU A 47 -27.34 58.71 -7.83
C GLU A 47 -26.21 57.72 -8.17
N GLN A 48 -24.96 58.14 -8.03
CA GLN A 48 -23.81 57.24 -8.18
C GLN A 48 -23.78 56.20 -7.05
N VAL A 49 -24.11 56.60 -5.83
CA VAL A 49 -24.21 55.67 -4.68
C VAL A 49 -25.33 54.64 -4.91
N ARG A 50 -26.49 55.05 -5.46
CA ARG A 50 -27.58 54.12 -5.79
C ARG A 50 -27.19 53.08 -6.84
N ARG A 51 -26.26 53.39 -7.75
CA ARG A 51 -25.77 52.42 -8.75
C ARG A 51 -24.91 51.30 -8.15
N ILE A 52 -24.17 51.59 -7.08
CA ILE A 52 -23.28 50.62 -6.42
C ILE A 52 -23.94 49.95 -5.21
N ALA A 53 -24.99 50.54 -4.64
CA ALA A 53 -25.70 50.01 -3.51
C ALA A 53 -26.48 48.74 -3.90
N PRO A 54 -26.48 47.70 -3.03
CA PRO A 54 -27.29 46.52 -3.27
C PRO A 54 -28.77 46.86 -3.12
N ALA A 55 -29.64 46.16 -3.86
CA ALA A 55 -31.09 46.29 -3.70
C ALA A 55 -31.59 45.82 -2.33
N ARG A 56 -30.87 44.87 -1.72
CA ARG A 56 -31.12 44.38 -0.35
C ARG A 56 -29.78 44.06 0.30
N LEU A 57 -29.57 44.56 1.52
CA LEU A 57 -28.45 44.15 2.37
C LEU A 57 -28.93 43.03 3.31
N CYS A 58 -28.20 41.92 3.35
CA CYS A 58 -28.53 40.75 4.19
C CYS A 58 -27.39 40.46 5.16
N ASP A 59 -27.71 39.97 6.36
CA ASP A 59 -26.75 39.49 7.38
C ASP A 59 -25.72 40.57 7.79
N ARG A 60 -26.17 41.82 7.96
CA ARG A 60 -25.34 43.00 8.28
C ARG A 60 -25.97 43.95 9.31
N GLU A 61 -26.97 43.47 10.03
CA GLU A 61 -27.73 44.24 11.02
C GLU A 61 -26.84 44.71 12.16
N ALA A 62 -25.88 43.89 12.59
CA ALA A 62 -24.94 44.23 13.67
C ALA A 62 -23.97 45.34 13.24
N GLU A 63 -23.45 45.30 12.01
CA GLU A 63 -22.55 46.32 11.50
C GLU A 63 -23.28 47.64 11.20
N LEU A 64 -24.53 47.57 10.73
CA LEU A 64 -25.39 48.76 10.60
C LEU A 64 -25.71 49.39 11.95
N ALA A 65 -26.01 48.58 12.97
CA ALA A 65 -26.21 49.07 14.34
C ALA A 65 -24.96 49.76 14.87
N ALA A 66 -23.78 49.15 14.67
CA ALA A 66 -22.51 49.74 15.05
C ALA A 66 -22.21 51.08 14.34
N LEU A 67 -22.55 51.19 13.05
CA LEU A 67 -22.45 52.44 12.30
C LEU A 67 -23.41 53.50 12.83
N ALA A 68 -24.66 53.12 13.12
CA ALA A 68 -25.66 54.02 13.67
C ALA A 68 -25.24 54.52 15.06
N ASP A 69 -24.87 53.61 15.97
CA ASP A 69 -24.41 53.91 17.31
C ASP A 69 -23.20 54.84 17.30
N PHE A 70 -22.22 54.57 16.43
CA PHE A 70 -21.10 55.49 16.22
C PHE A 70 -21.63 56.87 15.82
N CYS A 71 -22.48 56.96 14.80
CA CYS A 71 -22.94 58.25 14.31
C CYS A 71 -23.89 58.98 15.27
N THR A 72 -24.50 58.35 16.27
CA THR A 72 -25.45 59.01 17.19
C THR A 72 -24.94 59.15 18.62
N ALA A 73 -24.03 58.29 19.09
CA ALA A 73 -23.49 58.35 20.45
C ALA A 73 -22.54 59.53 20.62
N ASP A 74 -22.33 59.99 21.86
CA ASP A 74 -21.29 60.97 22.17
C ASP A 74 -19.93 60.25 22.24
N ALA A 75 -19.43 59.79 21.09
CA ALA A 75 -18.21 58.98 21.07
C ALA A 75 -16.97 59.85 21.21
N GLN A 76 -16.00 59.26 21.88
CA GLN A 76 -14.72 59.89 22.21
C GLN A 76 -13.75 59.92 21.01
N ARG A 77 -14.01 59.14 19.95
CA ARG A 77 -13.13 59.02 18.78
C ARG A 77 -13.85 59.47 17.50
N PRO A 78 -13.27 60.38 16.70
CA PRO A 78 -13.91 60.92 15.48
C PRO A 78 -13.81 59.98 14.27
N TYR A 79 -13.14 58.82 14.39
CA TYR A 79 -12.93 57.86 13.31
C TYR A 79 -13.47 56.47 13.66
N LEU A 80 -14.14 55.85 12.68
CA LEU A 80 -14.47 54.43 12.68
C LEU A 80 -13.92 53.80 11.40
N CYS A 81 -13.03 52.83 11.56
CA CYS A 81 -12.34 52.23 10.44
C CYS A 81 -12.77 50.76 10.29
N TRP A 82 -13.20 50.36 9.10
CA TRP A 82 -13.55 48.99 8.76
C TRP A 82 -12.46 48.33 7.92
N GLN A 83 -12.06 47.13 8.31
CA GLN A 83 -11.14 46.28 7.56
C GLN A 83 -11.82 44.98 7.16
N ALA A 84 -11.69 44.61 5.89
CA ALA A 84 -12.19 43.33 5.42
C ALA A 84 -11.39 42.88 4.21
N GLU A 85 -11.45 41.60 3.87
CA GLU A 85 -10.93 41.11 2.60
C GLU A 85 -11.75 41.65 1.43
N THR A 86 -11.18 41.63 0.23
CA THR A 86 -11.91 41.90 -1.00
C THR A 86 -13.08 40.93 -1.12
N GLY A 87 -14.28 41.42 -1.47
CA GLY A 87 -15.49 40.60 -1.57
C GLY A 87 -16.29 40.44 -0.26
N ALA A 88 -15.80 40.89 0.90
CA ALA A 88 -16.54 40.79 2.17
C ALA A 88 -17.79 41.70 2.27
N GLY A 89 -18.02 42.56 1.28
CA GLY A 89 -19.19 43.45 1.22
C GLY A 89 -19.02 44.83 1.85
N LYS A 90 -17.78 45.36 1.96
CA LYS A 90 -17.50 46.71 2.49
C LYS A 90 -18.28 47.81 1.75
N THR A 91 -18.14 47.86 0.43
CA THR A 91 -18.87 48.80 -0.44
C THR A 91 -20.37 48.65 -0.30
N ALA A 92 -20.88 47.41 -0.21
CA ALA A 92 -22.31 47.14 -0.05
C ALA A 92 -22.86 47.67 1.28
N LEU A 93 -22.14 47.47 2.39
CA LEU A 93 -22.49 47.98 3.71
C LEU A 93 -22.50 49.52 3.73
N LEU A 94 -21.40 50.14 3.27
CA LEU A 94 -21.25 51.60 3.35
C LEU A 94 -22.19 52.34 2.41
N SER A 95 -22.38 51.86 1.17
CA SER A 95 -23.33 52.47 0.23
C SER A 95 -24.77 52.34 0.71
N TRP A 96 -25.15 51.22 1.33
CA TRP A 96 -26.45 51.07 1.97
C TRP A 96 -26.65 52.07 3.11
N PHE A 97 -25.65 52.23 3.98
CA PHE A 97 -25.68 53.20 5.09
C PHE A 97 -25.82 54.65 4.61
N VAL A 98 -25.10 55.03 3.54
CA VAL A 98 -25.20 56.38 2.94
C VAL A 98 -26.61 56.68 2.43
N LEU A 99 -27.32 55.69 1.88
CA LEU A 99 -28.68 55.84 1.39
C LEU A 99 -29.74 55.74 2.50
N HIS A 100 -29.40 55.13 3.64
CA HIS A 100 -30.30 54.92 4.77
C HIS A 100 -29.65 55.37 6.09
N PRO A 101 -29.25 56.64 6.23
CA PRO A 101 -28.62 57.12 7.46
C PRO A 101 -29.66 57.18 8.59
N PRO A 102 -29.23 56.99 9.85
CA PRO A 102 -30.12 57.17 10.99
C PRO A 102 -30.61 58.63 11.09
N PRO A 103 -31.77 58.88 11.74
CA PRO A 103 -32.29 60.24 11.91
C PRO A 103 -31.26 61.18 12.56
N GLY A 104 -31.16 62.41 12.06
CA GLY A 104 -30.21 63.40 12.58
C GLY A 104 -28.77 63.25 12.04
N VAL A 105 -28.51 62.32 11.12
CA VAL A 105 -27.20 62.17 10.48
C VAL A 105 -27.24 62.65 9.03
N ARG A 106 -26.28 63.51 8.67
CA ARG A 106 -26.02 63.98 7.31
C ARG A 106 -24.74 63.37 6.80
N VAL A 107 -24.84 62.64 5.70
CA VAL A 107 -23.72 61.90 5.13
C VAL A 107 -23.16 62.62 3.90
N VAL A 108 -21.84 62.76 3.88
CA VAL A 108 -21.04 63.06 2.69
C VAL A 108 -20.24 61.81 2.38
N SER A 109 -20.20 61.39 1.13
CA SER A 109 -19.58 60.09 0.80
C SER A 109 -18.63 60.17 -0.39
N PHE A 110 -17.68 59.24 -0.42
CA PHE A 110 -16.81 59.01 -1.56
C PHE A 110 -16.50 57.52 -1.73
N PHE A 111 -16.74 57.02 -2.93
CA PHE A 111 -16.49 55.65 -3.37
C PHE A 111 -15.52 55.69 -4.55
N PRO A 112 -14.27 55.22 -4.39
CA PRO A 112 -13.27 55.17 -5.46
C PRO A 112 -13.70 54.27 -6.63
N ALA A 113 -14.37 53.15 -6.35
CA ALA A 113 -14.84 52.18 -7.35
C ALA A 113 -15.84 52.77 -8.38
N ALA A 114 -16.33 53.99 -8.15
CA ALA A 114 -17.20 54.72 -9.06
C ALA A 114 -16.45 55.56 -10.11
N HIS A 115 -15.12 55.65 -10.04
CA HIS A 115 -14.32 56.59 -10.83
C HIS A 115 -13.26 55.87 -11.68
N ASP A 116 -13.48 55.80 -12.99
CA ASP A 116 -12.52 55.29 -13.94
C ASP A 116 -11.69 56.43 -14.56
N GLY A 117 -10.37 56.38 -14.45
CA GLY A 117 -9.44 57.20 -15.25
C GLY A 117 -9.05 58.58 -14.71
N GLN A 118 -9.60 59.07 -13.59
CA GLN A 118 -9.14 60.31 -12.94
C GLN A 118 -8.17 60.03 -11.78
N ARG A 119 -7.32 61.01 -11.44
CA ARG A 119 -6.57 60.98 -10.16
C ARG A 119 -7.58 60.98 -9.02
N LEU A 120 -7.60 59.90 -8.23
CA LEU A 120 -8.57 59.71 -7.14
C LEU A 120 -8.60 60.87 -6.14
N THR A 121 -7.48 61.57 -5.92
CA THR A 121 -7.43 62.76 -5.05
C THR A 121 -8.15 63.97 -5.61
N ASP A 122 -8.06 64.18 -6.93
CA ASP A 122 -8.75 65.27 -7.61
C ASP A 122 -10.27 64.98 -7.61
N ALA A 123 -10.64 63.73 -7.92
CA ALA A 123 -12.03 63.26 -7.86
C ALA A 123 -12.62 63.36 -6.44
N TYR A 124 -11.89 62.91 -5.42
CA TYR A 124 -12.30 63.05 -4.02
C TYR A 124 -12.54 64.51 -3.65
N THR A 125 -11.60 65.39 -4.01
CA THR A 125 -11.72 66.80 -3.67
C THR A 125 -12.94 67.42 -4.34
N ASP A 126 -13.18 67.16 -5.62
CA ASP A 126 -14.29 67.77 -6.37
C ASP A 126 -15.65 67.25 -5.88
N VAL A 127 -15.78 65.93 -5.69
CA VAL A 127 -17.03 65.28 -5.25
C VAL A 127 -17.39 65.65 -3.81
N VAL A 128 -16.42 65.63 -2.89
CA VAL A 128 -16.68 65.92 -1.48
C VAL A 128 -16.96 67.41 -1.30
N LEU A 129 -16.23 68.27 -2.02
CA LEU A 129 -16.44 69.71 -1.96
C LEU A 129 -17.84 70.10 -2.44
N GLU A 130 -18.34 69.51 -3.53
CA GLU A 130 -19.69 69.73 -4.03
C GLU A 130 -20.75 69.38 -2.97
N GLN A 131 -20.65 68.19 -2.37
CA GLN A 131 -21.57 67.73 -1.31
C GLN A 131 -21.53 68.64 -0.07
N LEU A 132 -20.34 69.09 0.37
CA LEU A 132 -20.22 70.00 1.51
C LEU A 132 -20.82 71.37 1.23
N VAL A 133 -20.66 71.90 0.00
CA VAL A 133 -21.26 73.18 -0.39
C VAL A 133 -22.78 73.09 -0.40
N GLU A 134 -23.34 71.99 -0.90
CA GLU A 134 -24.79 71.73 -0.81
C GLU A 134 -25.29 71.79 0.64
N LEU A 135 -24.58 71.19 1.61
CA LEU A 135 -25.02 71.17 3.02
C LEU A 135 -25.03 72.56 3.69
N THR A 136 -24.32 73.52 3.11
CA THR A 136 -24.26 74.92 3.57
C THR A 136 -25.18 75.85 2.77
N ASP A 137 -25.98 75.32 1.85
CA ASP A 137 -26.79 76.09 0.90
C ASP A 137 -25.94 77.13 0.13
N GLY A 138 -24.68 76.76 -0.13
CA GLY A 138 -23.68 77.64 -0.73
C GLY A 138 -23.68 77.61 -2.26
N VAL A 139 -22.95 78.57 -2.83
CA VAL A 139 -22.56 78.58 -4.24
C VAL A 139 -21.15 78.01 -4.36
N MET A 140 -20.91 77.23 -5.42
CA MET A 140 -19.58 76.70 -5.67
C MET A 140 -18.60 77.85 -5.98
N PRO A 141 -17.48 78.01 -5.24
CA PRO A 141 -16.50 79.04 -5.56
C PRO A 141 -16.07 79.00 -7.02
N ALA A 142 -16.21 80.14 -7.71
CA ALA A 142 -15.74 80.30 -9.08
C ALA A 142 -14.21 80.22 -9.10
N HIS A 143 -13.65 79.50 -10.09
CA HIS A 143 -12.21 79.44 -10.38
C HIS A 143 -11.31 78.79 -9.30
N LEU A 144 -11.70 77.64 -8.76
CA LEU A 144 -10.82 76.85 -7.90
C LEU A 144 -9.67 76.18 -8.69
N THR A 145 -8.44 76.63 -8.44
CA THR A 145 -7.22 75.98 -8.95
C THR A 145 -6.92 74.70 -8.17
N ARG A 146 -6.18 73.75 -8.76
CA ARG A 146 -5.73 72.53 -8.06
C ARG A 146 -5.00 72.81 -6.75
N VAL A 147 -4.27 73.93 -6.68
CA VAL A 147 -3.52 74.35 -5.48
C VAL A 147 -4.47 74.79 -4.36
N THR A 148 -5.52 75.55 -4.68
CA THR A 148 -6.43 76.12 -3.67
C THR A 148 -7.55 75.17 -3.26
N ARG A 149 -7.95 74.22 -4.13
CA ARG A 149 -9.03 73.26 -3.86
C ARG A 149 -8.90 72.54 -2.52
N ARG A 150 -7.69 72.10 -2.14
CA ARG A 150 -7.44 71.43 -0.86
C ARG A 150 -7.72 72.33 0.34
N THR A 151 -7.26 73.58 0.31
CA THR A 151 -7.50 74.54 1.39
C THR A 151 -8.99 74.87 1.53
N HIS A 152 -9.70 74.98 0.40
CA HIS A 152 -11.15 75.17 0.42
C HIS A 152 -11.90 73.97 0.99
N LEU A 153 -11.48 72.74 0.66
CA LEU A 153 -12.05 71.52 1.23
C LEU A 153 -11.96 71.51 2.76
N LEU A 154 -10.78 71.85 3.31
CA LEU A 154 -10.58 71.91 4.77
C LEU A 154 -11.51 72.91 5.45
N GLY A 155 -11.64 74.12 4.89
CA GLY A 155 -12.59 75.12 5.42
C GLY A 155 -14.05 74.64 5.35
N ARG A 156 -14.42 73.93 4.27
CA ARG A 156 -15.79 73.44 4.07
C ARG A 156 -16.20 72.32 5.00
N TYR A 157 -15.27 71.50 5.50
CA TYR A 157 -15.59 70.56 6.58
C TYR A 157 -16.08 71.29 7.83
N VAL A 158 -15.39 72.37 8.22
CA VAL A 158 -15.75 73.16 9.40
C VAL A 158 -17.10 73.84 9.21
N ASP A 159 -17.31 74.49 8.06
CA ASP A 159 -18.56 75.19 7.74
C ASP A 159 -19.76 74.24 7.72
N ALA A 160 -19.62 73.09 7.06
CA ALA A 160 -20.69 72.10 6.92
C ALA A 160 -21.00 71.41 8.25
N ALA A 161 -19.98 71.06 9.05
CA ALA A 161 -20.17 70.50 10.37
C ALA A 161 -20.92 71.48 11.29
N ALA A 162 -20.53 72.77 11.28
CA ALA A 162 -21.23 73.80 12.04
C ALA A 162 -22.66 74.03 11.54
N ALA A 163 -22.91 73.95 10.23
CA ALA A 163 -24.25 74.05 9.66
C ALA A 163 -25.15 72.88 10.09
N CYS A 164 -24.64 71.65 10.07
CA CYS A 164 -25.37 70.48 10.55
C CYS A 164 -25.69 70.61 12.04
N ARG A 165 -24.72 70.99 12.88
CA ARG A 165 -24.95 71.19 14.32
C ARG A 165 -26.03 72.22 14.61
N ARG A 166 -26.06 73.34 13.88
CA ARG A 166 -27.14 74.36 14.02
C ARG A 166 -28.53 73.80 13.70
N ARG A 167 -28.61 72.74 12.90
CA ARG A 167 -29.86 72.01 12.58
C ARG A 167 -30.15 70.85 13.53
N GLY A 168 -29.32 70.63 14.56
CA GLY A 168 -29.41 69.44 15.42
C GLY A 168 -28.97 68.15 14.74
N GLU A 169 -28.25 68.27 13.62
CA GLU A 169 -27.75 67.15 12.83
C GLU A 169 -26.24 66.97 13.05
N ARG A 170 -25.74 65.76 12.77
CA ARG A 170 -24.30 65.45 12.79
C ARG A 170 -23.79 65.14 11.39
N LEU A 171 -22.61 65.68 11.06
CA LEU A 171 -21.98 65.45 9.77
C LEU A 171 -21.10 64.18 9.84
N VAL A 172 -21.30 63.28 8.88
CA VAL A 172 -20.51 62.05 8.74
C VAL A 172 -19.91 61.98 7.34
N LEU A 173 -18.60 61.83 7.26
CA LEU A 173 -17.86 61.56 6.03
C LEU A 173 -17.63 60.05 5.90
N VAL A 174 -18.14 59.43 4.84
CA VAL A 174 -17.96 58.01 4.53
C VAL A 174 -17.01 57.85 3.35
N VAL A 175 -15.88 57.18 3.54
CA VAL A 175 -14.91 56.90 2.47
C VAL A 175 -14.66 55.41 2.36
N ASP A 176 -15.16 54.80 1.29
CA ASP A 176 -14.88 53.40 1.00
C ASP A 176 -13.54 53.25 0.28
N GLY A 177 -12.90 52.09 0.40
CA GLY A 177 -11.77 51.70 -0.45
C GLY A 177 -10.52 52.59 -0.38
N LEU A 178 -10.02 52.94 0.81
CA LEU A 178 -8.76 53.71 0.91
C LEU A 178 -7.57 53.03 0.21
N ASP A 179 -7.61 51.71 0.10
CA ASP A 179 -6.65 50.85 -0.60
C ASP A 179 -6.58 51.09 -2.11
N PHE A 180 -7.65 51.57 -2.74
CA PHE A 180 -7.63 51.92 -4.18
C PHE A 180 -6.64 53.05 -4.49
N SER A 181 -6.37 53.93 -3.52
CA SER A 181 -5.43 55.05 -3.69
C SER A 181 -3.97 54.68 -3.42
N TYR A 182 -3.71 53.52 -2.79
CA TYR A 182 -2.36 53.13 -2.36
C TYR A 182 -1.42 52.83 -3.53
N ALA A 183 -1.91 52.15 -4.57
CA ALA A 183 -1.09 51.74 -5.70
C ALA A 183 -0.93 52.81 -6.80
N ALA A 184 -1.76 53.86 -6.81
CA ALA A 184 -2.03 54.61 -8.05
C ALA A 184 -1.32 55.97 -8.21
N SER A 185 -0.97 56.71 -7.15
CA SER A 185 -0.07 57.88 -7.19
C SER A 185 -0.08 58.61 -5.86
N ARG A 186 1.00 59.29 -5.48
CA ARG A 186 0.95 60.33 -4.43
C ARG A 186 0.41 61.65 -5.01
N PRO A 187 -0.40 62.41 -4.27
CA PRO A 187 -0.86 62.14 -2.90
C PRO A 187 -1.96 61.07 -2.81
N SER A 188 -2.11 60.42 -1.65
CA SER A 188 -3.18 59.47 -1.34
C SER A 188 -4.47 60.16 -0.88
N VAL A 189 -5.62 59.50 -1.02
CA VAL A 189 -6.89 60.04 -0.49
C VAL A 189 -6.87 60.09 1.04
N ALA A 190 -6.18 59.14 1.69
CA ALA A 190 -6.00 59.12 3.14
C ALA A 190 -5.36 60.41 3.66
N ALA A 191 -4.38 60.99 2.95
CA ALA A 191 -3.73 62.24 3.32
C ALA A 191 -4.62 63.50 3.18
N LEU A 192 -5.80 63.36 2.56
CA LEU A 192 -6.80 64.44 2.43
C LEU A 192 -7.91 64.35 3.49
N LEU A 193 -7.92 63.30 4.31
CA LEU A 193 -8.88 63.17 5.39
C LEU A 193 -8.51 64.13 6.55
N PRO A 194 -9.49 64.55 7.37
CA PRO A 194 -9.23 65.42 8.51
C PRO A 194 -8.32 64.75 9.55
N GLY A 195 -7.04 65.13 9.59
CA GLY A 195 -6.08 64.58 10.55
C GLY A 195 -6.24 65.05 12.00
N ARG A 196 -7.09 66.05 12.25
CA ARG A 196 -7.48 66.50 13.60
C ARG A 196 -9.00 66.43 13.71
N SER A 197 -9.49 66.19 14.92
CA SER A 197 -10.92 66.23 15.21
C SER A 197 -11.50 67.59 14.81
N VAL A 198 -12.39 67.58 13.83
CA VAL A 198 -13.22 68.74 13.50
C VAL A 198 -14.49 68.59 14.31
N ASP A 199 -14.78 69.56 15.17
CA ASP A 199 -15.97 69.54 16.02
C ASP A 199 -17.23 69.28 15.17
N GLY A 200 -18.02 68.27 15.55
CA GLY A 200 -19.24 67.85 14.85
C GLY A 200 -19.06 67.07 13.53
N LEU A 201 -17.83 66.65 13.18
CA LEU A 201 -17.55 65.80 12.02
C LEU A 201 -17.02 64.43 12.46
N TRP A 202 -17.62 63.39 11.88
CA TRP A 202 -17.26 62.01 12.11
C TRP A 202 -16.85 61.36 10.81
N VAL A 203 -15.85 60.49 10.84
CA VAL A 203 -15.30 59.88 9.63
C VAL A 203 -15.40 58.37 9.73
N VAL A 204 -16.07 57.76 8.75
CA VAL A 204 -16.15 56.31 8.57
C VAL A 204 -15.31 55.96 7.36
N VAL A 205 -14.33 55.08 7.52
CA VAL A 205 -13.50 54.61 6.42
C VAL A 205 -13.53 53.10 6.28
N ALA A 206 -13.30 52.59 5.08
CA ALA A 206 -13.09 51.18 4.85
C ALA A 206 -11.85 50.90 3.98
N SER A 207 -11.14 49.81 4.30
CA SER A 207 -9.98 49.35 3.53
C SER A 207 -9.87 47.83 3.50
N ASP A 208 -8.93 47.32 2.69
CA ASP A 208 -8.50 45.92 2.78
C ASP A 208 -7.82 45.60 4.13
N ARG A 209 -7.95 44.37 4.63
CA ARG A 209 -7.31 43.88 5.87
C ARG A 209 -5.79 44.05 5.89
N ARG A 210 -5.14 44.01 4.72
CA ARG A 210 -3.68 44.13 4.60
C ARG A 210 -3.23 45.53 4.20
N TRP A 211 -4.12 46.52 4.22
CA TRP A 211 -3.80 47.87 3.79
C TRP A 211 -2.84 48.56 4.78
N PRO A 212 -1.62 48.92 4.38
CA PRO A 212 -0.75 49.75 5.19
C PRO A 212 -1.15 51.22 5.05
N VAL A 213 -1.14 51.97 6.16
CA VAL A 213 -1.35 53.42 6.12
C VAL A 213 -0.25 54.07 5.25
N PRO A 214 -0.57 54.89 4.23
CA PRO A 214 0.40 55.50 3.33
C PRO A 214 1.36 56.45 4.05
N ALA A 215 2.62 56.51 3.62
CA ALA A 215 3.64 57.37 4.24
C ALA A 215 3.47 58.88 4.00
N ASP A 216 2.46 59.31 3.23
CA ASP A 216 2.09 60.73 3.09
C ASP A 216 0.97 61.16 4.05
N VAL A 217 0.48 60.24 4.89
CA VAL A 217 -0.39 60.52 6.03
C VAL A 217 0.48 60.95 7.22
N ALA A 218 0.15 62.09 7.85
CA ALA A 218 0.88 62.61 9.00
C ALA A 218 0.88 61.61 10.19
N ASP A 219 1.95 61.59 10.98
CA ASP A 219 2.15 60.62 12.06
C ASP A 219 1.09 60.76 13.17
N GLU A 220 0.52 61.95 13.37
CA GLU A 220 -0.54 62.19 14.36
C GLU A 220 -1.96 61.89 13.84
N HIS A 221 -2.10 61.33 12.64
CA HIS A 221 -3.41 61.06 12.05
C HIS A 221 -4.10 59.86 12.74
N PRO A 222 -5.41 59.95 13.06
CA PRO A 222 -6.17 58.85 13.67
C PRO A 222 -6.17 57.51 12.91
N LEU A 223 -5.68 57.45 11.67
CA LEU A 223 -5.59 56.22 10.89
C LEU A 223 -4.47 55.30 11.39
N TRP A 224 -3.46 55.86 12.08
CA TRP A 224 -2.39 55.11 12.71
C TRP A 224 -2.83 54.39 14.00
N GLU A 225 -3.99 54.73 14.56
CA GLU A 225 -4.53 54.06 15.74
C GLU A 225 -5.13 52.70 15.36
N TYR A 226 -4.33 51.63 15.50
CA TYR A 226 -4.72 50.27 15.10
C TYR A 226 -5.99 49.75 15.82
N GLU A 227 -6.24 50.21 17.05
CA GLU A 227 -7.44 49.85 17.84
C GLU A 227 -8.76 50.39 17.26
N ALA A 228 -8.70 51.38 16.38
CA ALA A 228 -9.88 51.95 15.73
C ALA A 228 -10.43 51.08 14.59
N TRP A 229 -9.71 50.02 14.21
CA TRP A 229 -10.04 49.16 13.08
C TRP A 229 -10.89 47.95 13.50
N ARG A 230 -12.10 47.85 12.94
CA ARG A 230 -13.01 46.71 13.14
C ARG A 230 -12.96 45.78 11.95
N SER A 231 -12.87 44.47 12.20
CA SER A 231 -12.96 43.48 11.12
C SER A 231 -14.41 43.27 10.70
N LEU A 232 -14.67 43.32 9.39
CA LEU A 232 -15.91 42.83 8.80
C LEU A 232 -15.78 41.32 8.56
N SER A 233 -16.82 40.55 8.89
CA SER A 233 -16.88 39.14 8.56
C SER A 233 -17.07 38.94 7.05
N PRO A 234 -16.49 37.89 6.44
CA PRO A 234 -16.73 37.56 5.04
C PRO A 234 -18.24 37.47 4.75
N TYR A 235 -18.68 37.99 3.60
CA TYR A 235 -20.03 37.70 3.11
C TYR A 235 -19.98 36.34 2.43
N VAL A 236 -20.86 35.43 2.85
CA VAL A 236 -21.09 34.18 2.13
C VAL A 236 -22.46 34.27 1.49
N SER A 237 -22.51 34.23 0.16
CA SER A 237 -23.80 34.28 -0.52
C SER A 237 -24.67 33.08 -0.13
N PRO A 238 -26.01 33.19 -0.15
CA PRO A 238 -26.88 32.04 0.05
C PRO A 238 -26.61 30.89 -0.93
N GLN A 239 -26.16 31.21 -2.14
CA GLN A 239 -25.81 30.22 -3.16
C GLN A 239 -24.53 29.45 -2.80
N GLU A 240 -23.49 30.15 -2.35
CA GLU A 240 -22.25 29.52 -1.86
C GLU A 240 -22.51 28.68 -0.60
N ARG A 241 -23.36 29.16 0.33
CA ARG A 241 -23.81 28.35 1.48
C ARG A 241 -24.47 27.05 1.02
N ALA A 242 -25.43 27.13 0.10
CA ALA A 242 -26.11 25.96 -0.44
C ALA A 242 -25.18 25.05 -1.28
N GLN A 243 -24.14 25.60 -1.90
CA GLN A 243 -23.12 24.79 -2.59
C GLN A 243 -22.28 24.01 -1.58
N TRP A 244 -21.78 24.66 -0.53
CA TRP A 244 -21.05 23.99 0.54
C TRP A 244 -21.89 22.94 1.25
N GLU A 245 -23.17 23.20 1.52
CA GLU A 245 -24.07 22.21 2.11
C GLU A 245 -24.21 20.98 1.20
N ARG A 246 -24.36 21.17 -0.12
CA ARG A 246 -24.44 20.05 -1.07
C ARG A 246 -23.12 19.29 -1.20
N GLU A 247 -21.99 19.98 -1.18
CA GLU A 247 -20.68 19.34 -1.21
C GLU A 247 -20.44 18.53 0.06
N TRP A 248 -20.79 19.08 1.21
CA TRP A 248 -20.73 18.42 2.50
C TRP A 248 -21.63 17.18 2.56
N GLU A 249 -22.85 17.27 2.02
CA GLU A 249 -23.75 16.11 1.92
C GLU A 249 -23.18 15.01 1.03
N ARG A 250 -22.61 15.36 -0.13
CA ARG A 250 -21.95 14.39 -1.02
C ARG A 250 -20.74 13.75 -0.37
N GLU A 251 -19.97 14.51 0.40
CA GLU A 251 -18.81 13.98 1.11
C GLU A 251 -19.24 12.97 2.18
N ARG A 252 -20.27 13.29 2.97
CA ARG A 252 -20.85 12.34 3.93
C ARG A 252 -21.45 11.10 3.27
N GLU A 253 -22.07 11.25 2.11
CA GLU A 253 -22.58 10.11 1.34
C GLU A 253 -21.43 9.20 0.89
N ARG A 254 -20.35 9.77 0.35
CA ARG A 254 -19.13 9.02 0.00
C ARG A 254 -18.49 8.33 1.21
N GLU A 255 -18.46 8.98 2.36
CA GLU A 255 -17.94 8.37 3.59
C GLU A 255 -18.78 7.16 4.01
N ARG A 256 -20.11 7.27 3.94
CA ARG A 256 -21.02 6.14 4.25
C ARG A 256 -20.86 5.00 3.25
N GLU A 257 -20.79 5.30 1.96
CA GLU A 257 -20.55 4.29 0.91
C GLU A 257 -19.19 3.60 1.12
N ALA A 258 -18.14 4.35 1.45
CA ALA A 258 -16.82 3.80 1.73
C ALA A 258 -16.82 2.93 3.00
N GLU A 259 -17.56 3.32 4.04
CA GLU A 259 -17.70 2.53 5.26
C GLU A 259 -18.48 1.22 4.99
N GLN A 260 -19.57 1.28 4.23
CA GLN A 260 -20.32 0.10 3.79
C GLN A 260 -19.44 -0.85 2.97
N ALA A 261 -18.69 -0.33 1.99
CA ALA A 261 -17.78 -1.14 1.19
C ALA A 261 -16.68 -1.82 2.02
N ARG A 262 -16.17 -1.14 3.06
CA ARG A 262 -15.22 -1.74 4.01
C ARG A 262 -15.85 -2.87 4.82
N GLN A 263 -17.08 -2.67 5.31
CA GLN A 263 -17.82 -3.69 6.05
C GLN A 263 -18.10 -4.92 5.18
N GLU A 264 -18.52 -4.72 3.92
CA GLU A 264 -18.73 -5.82 2.95
C GLU A 264 -17.43 -6.59 2.68
N GLN A 265 -16.31 -5.89 2.50
CA GLN A 265 -15.00 -6.53 2.31
C GLN A 265 -14.58 -7.34 3.54
N GLU A 266 -14.83 -6.82 4.74
CA GLU A 266 -14.50 -7.52 5.98
C GLU A 266 -15.38 -8.76 6.17
N GLN A 267 -16.68 -8.67 5.89
CA GLN A 267 -17.59 -9.81 5.88
C GLN A 267 -17.14 -10.87 4.88
N ALA A 268 -16.82 -10.48 3.63
CA ALA A 268 -16.33 -11.40 2.62
C ALA A 268 -15.00 -12.05 3.01
N ARG A 269 -14.11 -11.33 3.70
CA ARG A 269 -12.87 -11.89 4.24
C ARG A 269 -13.15 -12.92 5.33
N GLN A 270 -14.05 -12.62 6.25
CA GLN A 270 -14.44 -13.54 7.33
C GLN A 270 -15.10 -14.80 6.76
N GLU A 271 -15.95 -14.69 5.75
CA GLU A 271 -16.56 -15.84 5.07
C GLU A 271 -15.51 -16.72 4.39
N ARG A 272 -14.54 -16.12 3.68
CA ARG A 272 -13.43 -16.87 3.07
C ARG A 272 -12.59 -17.59 4.12
N GLU A 273 -12.31 -16.93 5.24
CA GLU A 273 -11.54 -17.55 6.33
C GLU A 273 -12.29 -18.72 6.98
N ARG A 274 -13.61 -18.58 7.18
CA ARG A 274 -14.47 -19.68 7.65
C ARG A 274 -14.47 -20.85 6.65
N ALA A 275 -14.61 -20.58 5.36
CA ALA A 275 -14.57 -21.61 4.33
C ALA A 275 -13.21 -22.32 4.27
N LEU A 276 -12.11 -21.60 4.44
CA LEU A 276 -10.76 -22.18 4.53
C LEU A 276 -10.60 -23.07 5.76
N TRP A 277 -11.10 -22.63 6.92
CA TRP A 277 -11.09 -23.43 8.14
C TRP A 277 -11.92 -24.72 8.02
N GLU A 278 -13.11 -24.63 7.41
CA GLU A 278 -13.95 -25.80 7.15
C GLU A 278 -13.28 -26.77 6.17
N ALA A 279 -12.69 -26.27 5.08
CA ALA A 279 -11.96 -27.10 4.12
C ALA A 279 -10.74 -27.78 4.77
N ALA A 280 -9.97 -27.06 5.58
CA ALA A 280 -8.84 -27.60 6.31
C ALA A 280 -9.26 -28.69 7.31
N ARG A 281 -10.39 -28.48 8.02
CA ARG A 281 -10.97 -29.48 8.91
C ARG A 281 -11.34 -30.76 8.16
N LEU A 282 -12.01 -30.65 7.02
CA LEU A 282 -12.39 -31.80 6.20
C LEU A 282 -11.18 -32.57 5.66
N LEU A 283 -10.11 -31.86 5.26
CA LEU A 283 -8.85 -32.48 4.86
C LEU A 283 -8.20 -33.24 6.01
N ALA A 284 -8.14 -32.66 7.21
CA ALA A 284 -7.59 -33.31 8.39
C ALA A 284 -8.38 -34.58 8.78
N GLU A 285 -9.71 -34.54 8.69
CA GLU A 285 -10.56 -35.71 8.92
C GLU A 285 -10.33 -36.81 7.86
N ALA A 286 -10.14 -36.43 6.59
CA ALA A 286 -9.82 -37.37 5.53
C ALA A 286 -8.43 -38.01 5.71
N ASP A 287 -7.43 -37.24 6.12
CA ASP A 287 -6.07 -37.72 6.39
C ASP A 287 -6.04 -38.64 7.62
N ALA A 288 -6.80 -38.33 8.66
CA ALA A 288 -6.96 -39.21 9.82
C ALA A 288 -7.54 -40.57 9.41
N ARG A 289 -8.59 -40.59 8.56
CA ARG A 289 -9.16 -41.84 8.02
C ARG A 289 -8.18 -42.62 7.15
N ARG A 290 -7.34 -41.94 6.36
CA ARG A 290 -6.28 -42.58 5.56
C ARG A 290 -5.22 -43.21 6.47
N ALA A 291 -4.75 -42.48 7.46
CA ALA A 291 -3.76 -42.96 8.43
C ALA A 291 -4.26 -44.19 9.21
N GLU A 292 -5.55 -44.21 9.58
CA GLU A 292 -6.17 -45.36 10.24
C GLU A 292 -6.23 -46.59 9.32
N ARG A 293 -6.66 -46.41 8.06
CA ARG A 293 -6.64 -47.49 7.06
C ARG A 293 -5.23 -48.05 6.85
N ASP A 294 -4.23 -47.18 6.77
CA ASP A 294 -2.84 -47.57 6.61
C ASP A 294 -2.31 -48.33 7.83
N ARG A 295 -2.70 -47.94 9.05
CA ARG A 295 -2.37 -48.68 10.28
C ARG A 295 -2.97 -50.08 10.25
N LEU A 296 -4.26 -50.19 9.93
CA LEU A 296 -4.94 -51.48 9.82
C LEU A 296 -4.33 -52.38 8.73
N ALA A 297 -3.97 -51.81 7.58
CA ALA A 297 -3.30 -52.53 6.50
C ALA A 297 -1.92 -53.06 6.95
N ARG A 298 -1.11 -52.22 7.62
CA ARG A 298 0.19 -52.64 8.16
C ARG A 298 0.06 -53.73 9.21
N GLU A 299 -0.94 -53.68 10.07
CA GLU A 299 -1.21 -54.72 11.06
C GLU A 299 -1.61 -56.04 10.39
N ARG A 300 -2.47 -55.99 9.37
CA ARG A 300 -2.84 -57.18 8.58
C ARG A 300 -1.63 -57.80 7.89
N ASP A 301 -0.78 -56.99 7.27
CA ASP A 301 0.45 -57.44 6.63
C ASP A 301 1.43 -58.06 7.62
N ARG A 302 1.58 -57.47 8.82
CA ARG A 302 2.41 -58.04 9.90
C ARG A 302 1.90 -59.41 10.33
N ARG A 303 0.58 -59.57 10.52
CA ARG A 303 -0.03 -60.87 10.87
C ARG A 303 0.20 -61.90 9.77
N LEU A 304 -0.06 -61.54 8.51
CA LEU A 304 0.18 -62.42 7.37
C LEU A 304 1.65 -62.86 7.27
N ARG A 305 2.61 -61.94 7.48
CA ARG A 305 4.04 -62.30 7.50
C ARG A 305 4.38 -63.24 8.65
N ALA A 306 3.86 -62.98 9.85
CA ALA A 306 4.07 -63.86 11.01
C ALA A 306 3.49 -65.27 10.77
N ASP A 307 2.29 -65.37 10.19
CA ASP A 307 1.67 -66.65 9.85
C ASP A 307 2.47 -67.42 8.78
N LEU A 308 2.99 -66.71 7.76
CA LEU A 308 3.85 -67.30 6.74
C LEU A 308 5.21 -67.75 7.29
N GLU A 309 5.79 -67.01 8.24
CA GLU A 309 7.04 -67.38 8.92
C GLU A 309 6.85 -68.58 9.87
N ALA A 310 5.73 -68.65 10.56
CA ALA A 310 5.34 -69.78 11.39
C ALA A 310 5.16 -71.05 10.53
N ALA A 311 4.48 -70.94 9.38
CA ALA A 311 4.35 -72.03 8.43
C ALA A 311 5.71 -72.47 7.85
N ARG A 312 6.60 -71.51 7.56
CA ARG A 312 7.95 -71.76 7.01
C ARG A 312 8.88 -72.46 7.99
N THR A 313 8.76 -72.18 9.28
CA THR A 313 9.62 -72.75 10.33
C THR A 313 9.03 -74.00 10.99
N SER A 314 7.85 -74.44 10.54
CA SER A 314 7.21 -75.68 10.98
C SER A 314 8.14 -76.89 10.86
N LEU A 315 7.95 -77.84 11.78
CA LEU A 315 8.79 -79.04 11.90
C LEU A 315 8.75 -79.88 10.60
N GLN A 316 7.59 -79.93 9.95
CA GLN A 316 7.39 -80.57 8.65
C GLN A 316 8.17 -79.87 7.52
N ALA A 317 8.17 -78.54 7.48
CA ALA A 317 8.90 -77.78 6.45
C ALA A 317 10.42 -77.94 6.60
N ARG A 318 10.93 -77.99 7.83
CA ARG A 318 12.36 -78.26 8.13
C ARG A 318 12.76 -79.69 7.78
N ALA A 319 11.92 -80.68 8.10
CA ALA A 319 12.16 -82.08 7.73
C ALA A 319 12.16 -82.26 6.20
N GLY A 320 11.19 -81.66 5.49
CA GLY A 320 11.15 -81.68 4.03
C GLY A 320 12.35 -81.00 3.37
N ALA A 321 12.83 -79.90 3.96
CA ALA A 321 14.07 -79.24 3.52
C ALA A 321 15.31 -80.12 3.70
N ALA A 322 15.47 -80.73 4.87
CA ALA A 322 16.56 -81.66 5.15
C ALA A 322 16.53 -82.88 4.21
N GLY A 323 15.34 -83.44 3.97
CA GLY A 323 15.15 -84.55 3.03
C GLY A 323 15.57 -84.21 1.60
N ARG A 324 15.20 -83.02 1.10
CA ARG A 324 15.64 -82.55 -0.23
C ARG A 324 17.16 -82.36 -0.31
N ALA A 325 17.77 -81.81 0.75
CA ALA A 325 19.22 -81.63 0.81
C ALA A 325 19.96 -82.97 0.79
N LEU A 326 19.50 -83.94 1.57
CA LEU A 326 20.04 -85.29 1.59
C LEU A 326 19.87 -85.99 0.24
N ALA A 327 18.70 -85.89 -0.39
CA ALA A 327 18.44 -86.50 -1.69
C ALA A 327 19.38 -85.96 -2.78
N LEU A 328 19.62 -84.64 -2.79
CA LEU A 328 20.53 -84.00 -3.73
C LEU A 328 21.97 -84.51 -3.53
N VAL A 329 22.45 -84.53 -2.28
CA VAL A 329 23.80 -84.98 -1.96
C VAL A 329 23.98 -86.46 -2.28
N ALA A 330 23.04 -87.30 -1.85
CA ALA A 330 23.07 -88.74 -2.13
C ALA A 330 23.07 -89.03 -3.64
N GLY A 331 22.26 -88.30 -4.43
CA GLY A 331 22.23 -88.44 -5.88
C GLY A 331 23.59 -88.14 -6.54
N TRP A 332 24.25 -87.05 -6.13
CA TRP A 332 25.58 -86.69 -6.64
C TRP A 332 26.68 -87.64 -6.17
N THR A 333 26.67 -88.02 -4.89
CA THR A 333 27.62 -88.99 -4.35
C THR A 333 27.52 -90.31 -5.11
N LEU A 334 26.30 -90.82 -5.36
CA LEU A 334 26.08 -92.03 -6.14
C LEU A 334 26.59 -91.89 -7.58
N ALA A 335 26.27 -90.79 -8.26
CA ALA A 335 26.72 -90.54 -9.63
C ALA A 335 28.26 -90.50 -9.74
N LEU A 336 28.93 -89.85 -8.79
CA LEU A 336 30.39 -89.79 -8.73
C LEU A 336 31.00 -91.15 -8.42
N THR A 337 30.44 -91.90 -7.48
CA THR A 337 30.89 -93.27 -7.18
C THR A 337 30.76 -94.18 -8.41
N LEU A 338 29.63 -94.13 -9.13
CA LEU A 338 29.46 -94.87 -10.38
C LEU A 338 30.49 -94.46 -11.44
N THR A 339 30.76 -93.17 -11.56
CA THR A 339 31.77 -92.64 -12.50
C THR A 339 33.17 -93.16 -12.18
N VAL A 340 33.56 -93.17 -10.90
CA VAL A 340 34.84 -93.74 -10.42
C VAL A 340 34.96 -95.20 -10.83
N TRP A 341 33.91 -96.01 -10.61
CA TRP A 341 33.94 -97.43 -10.94
C TRP A 341 33.93 -97.69 -12.45
N LEU A 342 33.18 -96.93 -13.23
CA LEU A 342 33.18 -97.06 -14.69
C LEU A 342 34.52 -96.70 -15.32
N THR A 343 35.24 -95.73 -14.74
CA THR A 343 36.52 -95.25 -15.29
C THR A 343 37.73 -96.04 -14.80
N TRP A 344 37.78 -96.36 -13.50
CA TRP A 344 38.95 -97.00 -12.87
C TRP A 344 38.74 -98.45 -12.48
N GLY A 345 37.49 -98.91 -12.37
CA GLY A 345 37.19 -100.27 -11.88
C GLY A 345 37.77 -101.37 -12.76
N PHE A 346 37.88 -101.13 -14.07
CA PHE A 346 38.50 -102.08 -15.01
C PHE A 346 40.02 -102.02 -15.05
N LEU A 347 40.62 -100.90 -14.61
CA LEU A 347 42.07 -100.67 -14.67
C LEU A 347 42.76 -101.10 -13.37
N ASP A 348 42.19 -100.70 -12.23
CA ASP A 348 42.70 -101.04 -10.89
C ASP A 348 41.56 -100.95 -9.87
N ALA A 349 41.07 -102.12 -9.43
CA ALA A 349 40.00 -102.21 -8.43
C ALA A 349 40.39 -101.63 -7.07
N GLY A 350 41.69 -101.63 -6.71
CA GLY A 350 42.19 -101.04 -5.48
C GLY A 350 42.10 -99.52 -5.51
N ALA A 351 42.50 -98.90 -6.63
CA ALA A 351 42.36 -97.45 -6.82
C ALA A 351 40.89 -96.99 -6.83
N ALA A 352 40.01 -97.74 -7.50
CA ALA A 352 38.56 -97.46 -7.50
C ALA A 352 37.95 -97.57 -6.09
N GLY A 353 38.42 -98.52 -5.28
CA GLY A 353 38.02 -98.67 -3.88
C GLY A 353 38.36 -97.43 -3.03
N VAL A 354 39.61 -96.95 -3.10
CA VAL A 354 40.05 -95.76 -2.34
C VAL A 354 39.28 -94.51 -2.78
N LEU A 355 39.13 -94.29 -4.09
CA LEU A 355 38.38 -93.14 -4.61
C LEU A 355 36.90 -93.17 -4.21
N THR A 356 36.30 -94.35 -4.13
CA THR A 356 34.92 -94.51 -3.65
C THR A 356 34.77 -94.06 -2.20
N VAL A 357 35.68 -94.47 -1.31
CA VAL A 357 35.65 -94.05 0.10
C VAL A 357 35.77 -92.52 0.22
N LEU A 358 36.63 -91.90 -0.59
CA LEU A 358 36.79 -90.43 -0.60
C LEU A 358 35.52 -89.71 -1.07
N VAL A 359 34.86 -90.19 -2.14
CA VAL A 359 33.59 -89.64 -2.64
C VAL A 359 32.49 -89.76 -1.58
N LEU A 360 32.41 -90.89 -0.88
CA LEU A 360 31.45 -91.09 0.21
C LEU A 360 31.71 -90.13 1.38
N MET A 361 32.97 -90.00 1.82
CA MET A 361 33.34 -89.08 2.90
C MET A 361 33.05 -87.61 2.55
N ALA A 362 33.37 -87.19 1.32
CA ALA A 362 33.03 -85.85 0.83
C ALA A 362 31.50 -85.64 0.75
N GLY A 363 30.76 -86.66 0.32
CA GLY A 363 29.29 -86.67 0.31
C GLY A 363 28.70 -86.46 1.71
N VAL A 364 29.18 -87.20 2.71
CA VAL A 364 28.74 -87.05 4.11
C VAL A 364 29.02 -85.64 4.64
N GLY A 365 30.21 -85.10 4.37
CA GLY A 365 30.58 -83.73 4.77
C GLY A 365 29.69 -82.66 4.13
N ALA A 366 29.48 -82.74 2.80
CA ALA A 366 28.60 -81.83 2.08
C ALA A 366 27.14 -81.94 2.58
N GLY A 367 26.68 -83.17 2.86
CA GLY A 367 25.39 -83.46 3.46
C GLY A 367 25.17 -82.75 4.79
N ALA A 368 26.14 -82.84 5.72
CA ALA A 368 26.03 -82.20 7.03
C ALA A 368 25.90 -80.66 6.92
N VAL A 369 26.68 -80.03 6.05
CA VAL A 369 26.63 -78.57 5.82
C VAL A 369 25.33 -78.14 5.16
N LEU A 370 24.90 -78.86 4.11
CA LEU A 370 23.68 -78.54 3.37
C LEU A 370 22.43 -78.79 4.21
N VAL A 371 22.37 -79.88 4.97
CA VAL A 371 21.25 -80.18 5.88
C VAL A 371 21.13 -79.13 6.97
N ARG A 372 22.25 -78.71 7.59
CA ARG A 372 22.24 -77.63 8.59
C ARG A 372 21.69 -76.33 8.01
N SER A 373 22.11 -75.97 6.80
CA SER A 373 21.61 -74.78 6.08
C SER A 373 20.13 -74.94 5.68
N ALA A 374 19.72 -76.13 5.24
CA ALA A 374 18.34 -76.44 4.86
C ALA A 374 17.38 -76.38 6.05
N VAL A 375 17.77 -76.93 7.20
CA VAL A 375 17.00 -76.87 8.45
C VAL A 375 16.87 -75.43 8.95
N ARG A 376 17.92 -74.61 8.84
CA ARG A 376 17.86 -73.18 9.17
C ARG A 376 16.91 -72.40 8.26
N LEU A 377 16.87 -72.73 6.97
CA LEU A 377 16.03 -72.04 5.98
C LEU A 377 14.56 -72.52 5.95
N GLY A 378 14.29 -73.73 6.44
CA GLY A 378 12.95 -74.33 6.54
C GLY A 378 12.27 -74.45 5.17
N GLY A 379 10.99 -74.09 5.08
CA GLY A 379 10.20 -74.18 3.84
C GLY A 379 10.73 -73.37 2.66
N ALA A 380 11.67 -72.44 2.88
CA ALA A 380 12.33 -71.70 1.82
C ALA A 380 13.57 -72.39 1.24
N TYR A 381 14.00 -73.53 1.80
CA TYR A 381 15.00 -74.36 1.16
C TYR A 381 14.37 -75.04 -0.06
N ARG A 382 14.45 -74.34 -1.20
CA ARG A 382 14.17 -74.87 -2.52
C ARG A 382 15.52 -75.03 -3.23
N PRO A 383 16.07 -76.24 -3.36
CA PRO A 383 17.12 -76.46 -4.33
C PRO A 383 16.48 -76.18 -5.69
N ASP A 384 16.75 -75.00 -6.23
CA ASP A 384 16.15 -74.55 -7.48
C ASP A 384 16.81 -75.36 -8.61
N LEU A 385 16.29 -76.57 -8.88
CA LEU A 385 16.62 -77.35 -10.08
C LEU A 385 15.91 -76.74 -11.30
N ARG A 386 16.00 -75.41 -11.48
CA ARG A 386 15.25 -74.70 -12.50
C ARG A 386 16.11 -74.45 -13.74
N SER A 387 15.72 -75.15 -14.80
CA SER A 387 16.28 -75.14 -16.17
C SER A 387 17.71 -75.66 -16.29
N SER A 388 17.93 -76.57 -17.23
CA SER A 388 19.24 -77.13 -17.60
C SER A 388 20.30 -76.07 -17.94
N ALA A 389 19.87 -74.84 -18.24
CA ALA A 389 20.72 -73.70 -18.53
C ALA A 389 21.45 -73.12 -17.30
N THR A 390 20.98 -73.34 -16.07
CA THR A 390 21.67 -72.89 -14.84
C THR A 390 22.56 -73.95 -14.21
N TRP A 391 22.54 -75.19 -14.74
CA TRP A 391 23.45 -76.26 -14.31
C TRP A 391 24.88 -76.02 -14.77
N TRP A 392 25.02 -75.26 -15.85
CA TRP A 392 26.32 -74.84 -16.33
C TRP A 392 26.73 -73.61 -15.52
N PRO A 393 27.82 -73.69 -14.73
CA PRO A 393 28.40 -72.50 -14.16
C PRO A 393 28.68 -71.49 -15.28
N ASP A 394 28.61 -70.20 -14.97
CA ASP A 394 29.01 -69.15 -15.91
C ASP A 394 30.37 -69.51 -16.54
N VAL A 395 30.61 -69.19 -17.81
CA VAL A 395 31.76 -69.72 -18.58
C VAL A 395 33.08 -69.53 -17.83
N HIS A 396 33.23 -68.42 -17.11
CA HIS A 396 34.39 -68.18 -16.24
C HIS A 396 34.48 -69.17 -15.07
N THR A 397 33.38 -69.39 -14.37
CA THR A 397 33.30 -70.36 -13.28
C THR A 397 33.47 -71.79 -13.80
N ALA A 398 32.93 -72.12 -14.97
CA ALA A 398 33.12 -73.41 -15.64
C ALA A 398 34.58 -73.62 -16.08
N LEU A 399 35.25 -72.57 -16.58
CA LEU A 399 36.66 -72.62 -16.94
C LEU A 399 37.57 -72.76 -15.72
N VAL A 400 37.27 -72.07 -14.61
CA VAL A 400 38.04 -72.18 -13.36
C VAL A 400 37.88 -73.57 -12.76
N TYR A 401 36.64 -74.08 -12.66
CA TYR A 401 36.43 -75.44 -12.14
C TYR A 401 36.92 -76.50 -13.11
N GLY A 402 36.78 -76.28 -14.42
CA GLY A 402 37.32 -77.16 -15.46
C GLY A 402 38.84 -77.19 -15.44
N SER A 403 39.52 -76.06 -15.24
CA SER A 403 40.99 -76.00 -15.13
C SER A 403 41.48 -76.63 -13.83
N GLN A 404 40.73 -76.48 -12.74
CA GLN A 404 41.03 -77.16 -11.47
C GLN A 404 40.84 -78.66 -11.60
N ALA A 405 39.73 -79.11 -12.18
CA ALA A 405 39.45 -80.53 -12.42
C ALA A 405 40.48 -81.14 -13.39
N PHE A 406 40.84 -80.42 -14.45
CA PHE A 406 41.90 -80.81 -15.39
C PHE A 406 43.27 -80.85 -14.70
N GLY A 407 43.59 -79.87 -13.86
CA GLY A 407 44.81 -79.87 -13.06
C GLY A 407 44.88 -81.06 -12.10
N ILE A 408 43.76 -81.37 -11.43
CA ILE A 408 43.63 -82.56 -10.58
C ILE A 408 43.75 -83.83 -11.40
N TRP A 409 43.19 -83.88 -12.61
CA TRP A 409 43.26 -85.03 -13.50
C TRP A 409 44.67 -85.25 -14.06
N VAL A 410 45.36 -84.19 -14.47
CA VAL A 410 46.76 -84.25 -14.93
C VAL A 410 47.70 -84.59 -13.78
N MET A 411 47.53 -83.99 -12.61
CA MET A 411 48.32 -84.33 -11.42
C MET A 411 48.04 -85.76 -10.95
N GLY A 412 46.78 -86.18 -10.93
CA GLY A 412 46.37 -87.53 -10.58
C GLY A 412 46.86 -88.56 -11.59
N GLY A 413 46.82 -88.25 -12.89
CA GLY A 413 47.35 -89.08 -13.97
C GLY A 413 48.88 -89.16 -13.96
N ALA A 414 49.57 -88.05 -13.74
CA ALA A 414 51.03 -88.02 -13.58
C ALA A 414 51.46 -88.77 -12.32
N ALA A 415 50.72 -88.64 -11.22
CA ALA A 415 50.96 -89.40 -10.00
C ALA A 415 50.65 -90.89 -10.16
N ALA A 416 49.59 -91.25 -10.90
CA ALA A 416 49.27 -92.64 -11.23
C ALA A 416 50.30 -93.26 -12.18
N TYR A 417 50.80 -92.48 -13.14
CA TYR A 417 51.89 -92.87 -14.04
C TYR A 417 53.18 -93.05 -13.26
N ALA A 418 53.56 -92.07 -12.43
CA ALA A 418 54.71 -92.16 -11.52
C ALA A 418 54.56 -93.31 -10.51
N TYR A 419 53.34 -93.60 -10.07
CA TYR A 419 53.05 -94.76 -9.25
C TYR A 419 53.24 -96.06 -10.04
N SER A 420 52.77 -96.15 -11.28
CA SER A 420 52.96 -97.34 -12.11
C SER A 420 54.44 -97.59 -12.43
N THR A 421 55.21 -96.54 -12.72
CA THR A 421 56.65 -96.62 -12.99
C THR A 421 57.44 -96.93 -11.73
N ALA A 422 57.14 -96.26 -10.60
CA ALA A 422 57.76 -96.56 -9.31
C ALA A 422 57.36 -97.94 -8.76
N ARG A 423 56.15 -98.43 -9.06
CA ARG A 423 55.72 -99.81 -8.76
C ARG A 423 56.47 -100.81 -9.64
N HIS A 424 56.68 -100.51 -10.92
CA HIS A 424 57.50 -101.36 -11.80
C HIS A 424 58.97 -101.36 -11.37
N GLU A 425 59.53 -100.22 -10.98
CA GLU A 425 60.89 -100.12 -10.42
C GLU A 425 61.01 -100.83 -9.07
N ARG A 426 60.00 -100.75 -8.19
CA ARG A 426 60.01 -101.49 -6.91
C ARG A 426 59.79 -102.98 -7.11
N LEU A 427 58.99 -103.42 -8.08
CA LEU A 427 58.91 -104.84 -8.44
C LEU A 427 60.23 -105.34 -9.05
N ALA A 428 61.01 -104.46 -9.70
CA ALA A 428 62.38 -104.75 -10.15
C ALA A 428 63.43 -104.70 -9.01
N LEU A 429 63.23 -103.87 -7.98
CA LEU A 429 64.16 -103.64 -6.85
C LEU A 429 63.82 -104.43 -5.57
N GLN A 430 62.62 -105.01 -5.44
CA GLN A 430 62.21 -105.89 -4.33
C GLN A 430 62.88 -107.29 -4.36
N SER A 431 63.87 -107.46 -5.23
CA SER A 431 64.92 -108.48 -5.13
C SER A 431 65.89 -108.25 -3.94
N ALA A 432 65.74 -107.16 -3.16
CA ALA A 432 66.55 -106.89 -1.96
C ALA A 432 65.68 -106.52 -0.74
N PRO A 433 65.84 -107.17 0.43
CA PRO A 433 65.01 -106.91 1.61
C PRO A 433 65.55 -105.77 2.47
N GLY A 434 64.68 -104.81 2.79
CA GLY A 434 64.75 -104.01 4.01
C GLY A 434 64.89 -102.49 3.83
N ALA A 435 63.78 -101.76 3.88
CA ALA A 435 63.73 -100.37 4.37
C ALA A 435 62.27 -99.95 4.65
N GLY A 436 61.91 -99.83 5.93
CA GLY A 436 60.65 -99.25 6.38
C GLY A 436 60.76 -97.74 6.46
N GLY A 437 60.13 -97.04 5.51
CA GLY A 437 59.89 -95.61 5.54
C GLY A 437 58.47 -95.35 5.06
N ILE A 438 57.82 -94.28 5.56
CA ILE A 438 56.46 -93.87 5.18
C ILE A 438 56.36 -93.93 3.66
N SER A 439 55.39 -94.72 3.17
CA SER A 439 55.35 -95.00 1.76
C SER A 439 55.06 -93.69 1.01
N PHE A 440 55.77 -93.43 -0.08
CA PHE A 440 55.45 -92.32 -0.98
C PHE A 440 53.95 -92.32 -1.37
N THR A 441 53.33 -93.50 -1.40
CA THR A 441 51.88 -93.70 -1.52
C THR A 441 51.06 -92.98 -0.45
N GLU A 442 51.44 -93.06 0.82
CA GLU A 442 50.76 -92.35 1.92
C GLU A 442 50.95 -90.83 1.81
N VAL A 443 52.15 -90.36 1.44
CA VAL A 443 52.40 -88.92 1.27
C VAL A 443 51.56 -88.36 0.12
N LEU A 444 51.45 -89.10 -0.98
CA LEU A 444 50.68 -88.68 -2.14
C LEU A 444 49.17 -88.77 -1.89
N MET A 445 48.71 -89.79 -1.16
CA MET A 445 47.33 -89.91 -0.72
C MET A 445 46.94 -88.78 0.24
N LEU A 446 47.82 -88.42 1.20
CA LEU A 446 47.62 -87.28 2.10
C LEU A 446 47.56 -85.95 1.35
N GLY A 447 48.41 -85.77 0.33
CA GLY A 447 48.37 -84.60 -0.55
C GLY A 447 47.05 -84.49 -1.32
N PHE A 448 46.54 -85.60 -1.85
CA PHE A 448 45.27 -85.64 -2.57
C PHE A 448 44.07 -85.36 -1.65
N LEU A 449 44.10 -85.90 -0.42
CA LEU A 449 43.10 -85.64 0.63
C LEU A 449 43.06 -84.16 1.02
N ALA A 450 44.21 -83.52 1.20
CA ALA A 450 44.29 -82.10 1.49
C ALA A 450 43.69 -81.26 0.36
N LEU A 451 43.95 -81.63 -0.90
CA LEU A 451 43.44 -80.89 -2.06
C LEU A 451 41.91 -81.01 -2.21
N ILE A 452 41.35 -82.20 -2.00
CA ILE A 452 39.89 -82.42 -2.03
C ILE A 452 39.22 -81.67 -0.88
N ALA A 453 39.80 -81.70 0.32
CA ALA A 453 39.27 -80.97 1.48
C ALA A 453 39.25 -79.46 1.24
N VAL A 454 40.32 -78.90 0.67
CA VAL A 454 40.39 -77.48 0.28
C VAL A 454 39.37 -77.15 -0.80
N GLY A 455 39.22 -78.00 -1.83
CA GLY A 455 38.21 -77.81 -2.88
C GLY A 455 36.79 -77.77 -2.34
N CYS A 456 36.44 -78.71 -1.45
CA CYS A 456 35.13 -78.75 -0.80
C CYS A 456 34.87 -77.53 0.09
N TYR A 457 35.88 -77.07 0.84
CA TYR A 457 35.80 -75.87 1.66
C TYR A 457 35.54 -74.61 0.83
N VAL A 458 36.30 -74.42 -0.25
CA VAL A 458 36.17 -73.25 -1.14
C VAL A 458 34.81 -73.21 -1.82
N ILE A 459 34.31 -74.34 -2.33
CA ILE A 459 32.97 -74.42 -2.95
C ILE A 459 31.87 -74.10 -1.93
N GLY A 460 31.99 -74.59 -0.68
CA GLY A 460 31.05 -74.30 0.40
C GLY A 460 30.98 -72.81 0.78
N VAL A 461 32.13 -72.14 0.87
CA VAL A 461 32.22 -70.71 1.17
C VAL A 461 31.61 -69.86 0.04
N LEU A 462 31.90 -70.19 -1.22
CA LEU A 462 31.39 -69.46 -2.38
C LEU A 462 29.88 -69.61 -2.55
N ALA A 463 29.33 -70.81 -2.31
CA ALA A 463 27.88 -71.03 -2.30
C ALA A 463 27.16 -70.22 -1.20
N GLY A 464 27.80 -70.06 -0.03
CA GLY A 464 27.28 -69.26 1.08
C GLY A 464 27.25 -67.75 0.76
N LEU A 465 28.31 -67.23 0.14
CA LEU A 465 28.40 -65.81 -0.23
C LEU A 465 27.44 -65.42 -1.36
N GLY A 466 27.21 -66.32 -2.33
CA GLY A 466 26.22 -66.12 -3.39
C GLY A 466 24.77 -66.07 -2.88
N ALA A 467 24.46 -66.80 -1.81
CA ALA A 467 23.15 -66.76 -1.17
C ALA A 467 22.90 -65.47 -0.37
N ALA A 468 23.95 -64.92 0.26
CA ALA A 468 23.87 -63.70 1.07
C ALA A 468 23.73 -62.41 0.23
N THR A 469 24.41 -62.33 -0.92
CA THR A 469 24.36 -61.15 -1.80
C THR A 469 23.02 -61.02 -2.53
N ARG A 470 22.38 -62.14 -2.88
CA ARG A 470 21.04 -62.16 -3.51
C ARG A 470 19.89 -61.77 -2.56
N GLN A 471 20.11 -61.77 -1.24
CA GLN A 471 19.12 -61.31 -0.26
C GLN A 471 19.17 -59.80 0.04
N ARG A 472 20.22 -59.07 -0.36
CA ARG A 472 20.28 -57.59 -0.22
C ARG A 472 19.70 -56.84 -1.42
N GLY A 473 19.37 -57.53 -2.51
CA GLY A 473 18.85 -56.95 -3.75
C GLY A 473 17.36 -57.17 -4.01
N ARG A 474 16.56 -57.56 -2.99
CA ARG A 474 15.10 -57.71 -3.10
C ARG A 474 14.38 -57.16 -1.89
#